data_AF-A0AAV0H068-F1
#
_entry.id   AF-A0AAV0H068-F1
#
_cell.length_a   1.000
_cell.length_b   1.000
_cell.length_c   1.000
_cell.angle_alpha   90.00
_cell.angle_beta   90.00
_cell.angle_gamma   90.00
#
_symmetry.space_group_name_H-M   'P 1'
#
loop_
_entity.id
_entity.type
_entity.pdbx_description
1 polymer ?
#
loop_
_entity_poly.entity_id
_entity_poly.type
_entity_poly.pdbx_seq_one_letter_code
_entity_poly.pdbx_strand_id
1 'polypeptide(L)'
;MILTKLFCMDYAKEIVKHIVRAFIKEARWYNAGYAATMEENLPNGYTSIGYPLAIIVIYCGRGEVASEEVFEWLFSQQKILVAGSTIARLMDDIVSHE
;
A
#
# COMPACT_ATOMS: atom_id res chain seq x y z
N MET A 1 11.88 21.36 -5.76
CA MET A 1 10.94 20.77 -6.75
C MET A 1 11.51 19.55 -7.50
N ILE A 2 12.71 19.60 -8.10
CA ILE A 2 13.28 18.41 -8.80
C ILE A 2 13.74 17.31 -7.82
N LEU A 3 14.42 17.67 -6.73
CA LEU A 3 14.86 16.72 -5.69
C LEU A 3 13.68 16.01 -5.01
N THR A 4 12.61 16.74 -4.72
CA THR A 4 11.37 16.20 -4.15
C THR A 4 10.74 15.14 -5.05
N LYS A 5 10.75 15.36 -6.38
CA LYS A 5 10.26 14.38 -7.35
C LYS A 5 11.11 13.12 -7.41
N LEU A 6 12.45 13.23 -7.35
CA LEU A 6 13.34 12.07 -7.41
C LEU A 6 13.16 11.16 -6.17
N PHE A 7 13.20 11.74 -4.97
CA PHE A 7 13.00 11.03 -3.71
C PHE A 7 11.66 10.28 -3.67
N CYS A 8 10.58 10.94 -4.10
CA CYS A 8 9.26 10.34 -4.20
C CYS A 8 9.20 9.13 -5.14
N MET A 9 9.90 9.21 -6.28
CA MET A 9 9.94 8.10 -7.24
C MET A 9 10.70 6.91 -6.68
N ASP A 10 11.80 7.12 -5.97
CA ASP A 10 12.57 6.05 -5.35
C ASP A 10 11.74 5.31 -4.29
N TYR A 11 11.04 6.07 -3.43
CA TYR A 11 10.17 5.47 -2.42
C TYR A 11 8.97 4.73 -3.05
N ALA A 12 8.32 5.33 -4.04
CA ALA A 12 7.22 4.71 -4.77
C ALA A 12 7.65 3.39 -5.43
N LYS A 13 8.84 3.37 -6.04
CA LYS A 13 9.39 2.17 -6.68
C LYS A 13 9.57 1.01 -5.70
N GLU A 14 10.06 1.28 -4.49
CA GLU A 14 10.21 0.23 -3.48
C GLU A 14 8.85 -0.31 -3.00
N ILE A 15 7.87 0.56 -2.74
CA ILE A 15 6.52 0.09 -2.38
C ILE A 15 5.90 -0.74 -3.52
N VAL A 16 6.03 -0.32 -4.77
CA VAL A 16 5.50 -1.08 -5.92
C VAL A 16 6.08 -2.49 -5.96
N LYS A 17 7.38 -2.67 -5.67
CA LYS A 17 7.97 -4.01 -5.56
C LYS A 17 7.30 -4.85 -4.47
N HIS A 18 6.97 -4.26 -3.32
CA HIS A 18 6.25 -4.97 -2.26
C HIS A 18 4.82 -5.35 -2.67
N ILE A 19 4.09 -4.43 -3.32
CA ILE A 19 2.75 -4.70 -3.87
C ILE A 19 2.80 -5.86 -4.87
N VAL A 20 3.73 -5.83 -5.82
CA VAL A 20 3.86 -6.90 -6.84
C VAL A 20 4.13 -8.26 -6.18
N ARG A 21 4.96 -8.32 -5.14
CA ARG A 21 5.18 -9.57 -4.39
C ARG A 21 3.91 -10.05 -3.69
N ALA A 22 3.10 -9.14 -3.15
CA ALA A 22 1.82 -9.46 -2.52
C ALA A 22 0.80 -10.01 -3.55
N PHE A 23 0.72 -9.40 -4.74
CA PHE A 23 -0.11 -9.91 -5.84
C PHE A 23 0.35 -11.28 -6.34
N ILE A 24 1.66 -11.53 -6.42
CA ILE A 24 2.18 -12.86 -6.78
C ILE A 24 1.74 -13.91 -5.74
N LYS A 25 1.70 -13.55 -4.45
CA LYS A 25 1.22 -14.45 -3.40
C LYS A 25 -0.27 -14.76 -3.56
N GLU A 26 -1.10 -13.75 -3.79
CA GLU A 26 -2.53 -13.90 -4.07
C GLU A 26 -2.78 -14.77 -5.31
N ALA A 27 -2.05 -14.52 -6.40
CA ALA A 27 -2.13 -15.30 -7.62
C ALA A 27 -1.77 -16.79 -7.40
N ARG A 28 -0.79 -17.07 -6.53
CA ARG A 28 -0.44 -18.45 -6.15
C ARG A 28 -1.55 -19.13 -5.36
N TRP A 29 -2.16 -18.43 -4.40
CA TRP A 29 -3.31 -18.96 -3.65
C TRP A 29 -4.47 -19.28 -4.59
N TYR A 30 -4.82 -18.35 -5.48
CA TYR A 30 -5.86 -18.55 -6.48
C TYR A 30 -5.58 -19.76 -7.38
N ASN A 31 -4.36 -19.84 -7.96
CA ASN A 31 -3.99 -20.94 -8.86
C ASN A 31 -3.94 -22.31 -8.15
N ALA A 32 -3.68 -22.33 -6.84
CA ALA A 32 -3.72 -23.55 -6.05
C ALA A 32 -5.14 -23.94 -5.58
N GLY A 33 -6.16 -23.13 -5.88
CA GLY A 33 -7.50 -23.29 -5.31
C GLY A 33 -7.52 -23.14 -3.78
N TYR A 34 -6.53 -22.44 -3.22
CA TYR A 34 -6.37 -22.27 -1.79
C TYR A 34 -7.10 -21.00 -1.31
N ALA A 35 -8.12 -21.19 -0.48
CA ALA A 35 -8.81 -20.11 0.21
C ALA A 35 -8.03 -19.75 1.49
N ALA A 36 -7.26 -18.67 1.43
CA ALA A 36 -6.54 -18.15 2.60
C ALA A 36 -7.52 -17.72 3.69
N THR A 37 -7.18 -17.99 4.95
CA THR A 37 -7.96 -17.48 6.08
C THR A 37 -7.81 -15.96 6.19
N MET A 38 -8.71 -15.33 6.93
CA MET A 38 -8.65 -13.88 7.13
C MET A 38 -7.33 -13.43 7.81
N GLU A 39 -6.82 -14.25 8.74
CA GLU A 39 -5.54 -14.02 9.41
C GLU A 39 -4.34 -14.12 8.47
N GLU A 40 -4.42 -14.98 7.44
CA GLU A 40 -3.36 -15.12 6.43
C GLU A 40 -3.46 -14.06 5.33
N ASN A 41 -4.70 -13.71 4.95
CA ASN A 41 -4.98 -12.77 3.87
C ASN A 41 -4.70 -11.33 4.32
N LEU A 42 -5.20 -10.90 5.48
CA LEU A 42 -5.11 -9.50 5.92
C LEU A 42 -3.69 -8.91 5.89
N PRO A 43 -2.63 -9.60 6.40
CA PRO A 43 -1.26 -9.08 6.32
C PRO A 43 -0.77 -8.87 4.88
N ASN A 44 -1.14 -9.77 3.96
CA ASN A 44 -0.83 -9.62 2.54
C ASN A 44 -1.67 -8.49 1.92
N GLY A 45 -2.95 -8.44 2.29
CA GLY A 45 -3.94 -7.45 1.90
C GLY A 45 -3.55 -6.01 2.23
N TYR A 46 -2.93 -5.78 3.39
CA TYR A 46 -2.40 -4.46 3.76
C TYR A 46 -1.31 -3.98 2.80
N THR A 47 -0.54 -4.92 2.24
CA THR A 47 0.48 -4.59 1.25
C THR A 47 -0.14 -4.44 -0.13
N SER A 48 -1.01 -5.37 -0.55
CA SER A 48 -1.59 -5.39 -1.89
C SER A 48 -2.59 -4.26 -2.16
N ILE A 49 -3.27 -3.74 -1.13
CA ILE A 49 -4.17 -2.57 -1.27
C ILE A 49 -3.44 -1.28 -1.64
N GLY A 50 -2.11 -1.22 -1.46
CA GLY A 50 -1.28 -0.11 -1.93
C GLY A 50 -1.56 1.24 -1.28
N TYR A 51 -2.22 1.26 -0.10
CA TYR A 51 -2.60 2.51 0.57
C TYR A 51 -1.42 3.45 0.85
N PRO A 52 -0.24 2.97 1.30
CA PRO A 52 0.93 3.85 1.46
C PRO A 52 1.43 4.48 0.15
N LEU A 53 1.32 3.77 -0.97
CA LEU A 53 1.68 4.29 -2.30
C LEU A 53 0.74 5.41 -2.72
N ALA A 54 -0.56 5.24 -2.50
CA ALA A 54 -1.56 6.27 -2.81
C ALA A 54 -1.26 7.58 -2.08
N ILE A 55 -0.87 7.48 -0.80
CA ILE A 55 -0.50 8.65 0.00
C ILE A 55 0.72 9.35 -0.60
N ILE A 56 1.79 8.62 -0.93
CA ILE A 56 2.99 9.21 -1.56
C ILE A 56 2.63 9.92 -2.85
N VAL A 57 1.87 9.28 -3.74
CA VAL A 57 1.48 9.87 -5.02
C VAL A 57 0.73 11.19 -4.81
N ILE A 58 -0.19 11.24 -3.84
CA ILE A 58 -0.95 12.44 -3.50
C ILE A 58 -0.03 13.56 -2.98
N TYR A 59 0.84 13.27 -2.01
CA TYR A 59 1.71 14.30 -1.43
C TYR A 59 2.77 14.78 -2.42
N CYS A 60 3.39 13.87 -3.16
CA CYS A 60 4.41 14.18 -4.17
C CYS A 60 3.83 14.95 -5.36
N GLY A 61 2.57 14.69 -5.73
CA GLY A 61 1.85 15.47 -6.74
C GLY A 61 1.54 16.90 -6.30
N ARG A 62 1.49 17.16 -4.99
CA ARG A 62 1.15 18.48 -4.41
C ARG A 62 2.34 19.40 -4.16
N GLY A 63 3.57 18.96 -4.46
CA GLY A 63 4.78 19.79 -4.65
C GLY A 63 5.34 20.53 -3.42
N GLU A 64 4.49 21.22 -2.66
CA GLU A 64 4.85 22.07 -1.52
C GLU A 64 4.75 21.34 -0.17
N VAL A 65 4.00 20.23 -0.11
CA VAL A 65 3.74 19.48 1.14
C VAL A 65 4.62 18.24 1.29
N ALA A 66 5.26 17.79 0.21
CA ALA A 66 6.13 16.62 0.25
C ALA A 66 7.53 16.99 0.76
N SER A 67 7.83 16.62 2.01
CA SER A 67 9.17 16.64 2.58
C SER A 67 9.51 15.27 3.18
N GLU A 68 10.81 14.96 3.31
CA GLU A 68 11.29 13.74 3.96
C GLU A 68 10.71 13.60 5.38
N GLU A 69 10.67 14.70 6.13
CA GLU A 69 10.12 14.77 7.49
C GLU A 69 8.62 14.44 7.56
N VAL A 70 7.82 14.85 6.56
CA VAL A 70 6.40 14.47 6.45
C VAL A 70 6.26 12.97 6.18
N PHE A 71 7.13 12.39 5.33
CA PHE A 71 7.11 10.97 5.06
C PHE A 71 7.58 10.15 6.27
N GLU A 72 8.66 10.55 6.93
CA GLU A 72 9.12 9.92 8.17
C GLU A 72 8.05 9.95 9.24
N TRP A 73 7.39 11.11 9.45
CA TRP A 73 6.26 11.21 10.35
C TRP A 73 5.13 10.26 9.93
N LEU A 74 4.72 10.28 8.66
CA LEU A 74 3.65 9.42 8.15
C LEU A 74 3.95 7.92 8.37
N PHE A 75 5.16 7.48 8.04
CA PHE A 75 5.58 6.08 8.20
C PHE A 75 5.83 5.69 9.67
N SER A 76 6.11 6.67 10.54
CA SER A 76 6.10 6.45 11.99
C SER A 76 4.68 6.23 12.53
N GLN A 77 3.65 6.79 11.87
CA GLN A 77 2.24 6.64 12.27
C GLN A 77 1.62 5.32 11.79
N GLN A 78 2.18 4.19 12.26
CA GLN A 78 1.70 2.85 11.89
C GLN A 78 0.19 2.66 12.10
N LYS A 79 -0.40 3.26 13.15
CA LYS A 79 -1.82 3.07 13.46
C LYS A 79 -2.76 3.64 12.38
N ILE A 80 -2.47 4.83 11.84
CA ILE A 80 -3.31 5.46 10.81
C ILE A 80 -3.19 4.68 9.51
N LEU A 81 -1.96 4.28 9.13
CA LEU A 81 -1.72 3.49 7.93
C LEU A 81 -2.40 2.12 8.00
N VAL A 82 -2.31 1.43 9.14
CA VAL A 82 -2.99 0.15 9.34
C VAL A 82 -4.50 0.32 9.32
N ALA A 83 -5.05 1.32 10.01
CA ALA A 83 -6.50 1.56 10.02
C ALA A 83 -7.05 1.86 8.61
N GLY A 84 -6.41 2.77 7.87
CA GLY A 84 -6.79 3.11 6.51
C GLY A 84 -6.68 1.91 5.55
N SER A 85 -5.59 1.14 5.66
CA SER A 85 -5.41 -0.06 4.84
C SER A 85 -6.42 -1.15 5.17
N THR A 86 -6.82 -1.28 6.44
CA THR A 86 -7.85 -2.24 6.87
C THR A 86 -9.20 -1.89 6.28
N ILE A 87 -9.63 -0.62 6.40
CA ILE A 87 -10.90 -0.15 5.83
C ILE A 87 -10.90 -0.38 4.32
N ALA A 88 -9.85 0.04 3.62
CA ALA A 88 -9.74 -0.11 2.17
C ALA A 88 -9.79 -1.59 1.74
N ARG A 89 -9.06 -2.48 2.42
CA ARG A 89 -9.05 -3.93 2.12
C ARG A 89 -10.42 -4.55 2.30
N LEU A 90 -11.08 -4.29 3.42
CA LEU A 90 -12.41 -4.85 3.72
C LEU A 90 -13.46 -4.35 2.74
N MET A 91 -13.46 -3.06 2.40
CA MET A 91 -14.40 -2.52 1.42
C MET A 91 -14.18 -3.12 0.03
N ASP A 92 -12.94 -3.26 -0.41
CA ASP A 92 -12.60 -3.84 -1.72
C ASP A 92 -13.00 -5.33 -1.79
N ASP A 93 -12.75 -6.09 -0.72
CA ASP A 93 -13.18 -7.51 -0.63
C ASP A 93 -14.72 -7.65 -0.66
N ILE A 94 -15.46 -6.80 0.04
CA ILE A 94 -16.93 -6.85 0.06
C ILE A 94 -17.51 -6.56 -1.32
N VAL A 95 -17.00 -5.54 -2.01
CA VAL A 95 -17.54 -5.11 -3.32
C VAL A 95 -17.16 -6.08 -4.44
N SER A 96 -16.02 -6.76 -4.34
CA SER A 96 -15.55 -7.72 -5.36
C SER A 96 -16.11 -9.14 -5.20
N HIS A 97 -16.87 -9.42 -4.16
CA HIS A 97 -17.38 -10.75 -3.83
C HIS A 97 -18.65 -11.17 -4.61
N GLU A 98 -18.81 -10.73 -5.86
CA GLU A 98 -19.94 -11.16 -6.73
C GLU A 98 -19.70 -12.53 -7.40
#